data_AF-A0A803N442-F1
#
_entry.id   AF-A0A803N442-F1
#
_cell.length_a   1.000
_cell.length_b   1.000
_cell.length_c   1.000
_cell.angle_alpha   90.00
_cell.angle_beta   90.00
_cell.angle_gamma   90.00
#
_symmetry.space_group_name_H-M   'P 1'
#
loop_
_entity.id
_entity.type
_entity.pdbx_description
1 polymer ?
#
loop_
_entity_poly.entity_id
_entity_poly.type
_entity_poly.pdbx_seq_one_letter_code
_entity_poly.pdbx_strand_id
1 'polypeptide(L)'
;MKGKSISEIPNPYILNRWRKDVLKIASTINDVLDDASKYDMKKQLVCDVWSKIFSWVSLSDQSEDDLSKLIRTLSSFEEQMMTKNNPKNAASSKEVKDADIQVLVGLNEVDLNISPPNQCLNKGSARSSKWLKSAKE
;
A
#
# COMPACT_ATOMS: atom_id res chain seq x y z
N MET A 1 -27.01 29.73 -57.02
CA MET A 1 -27.29 29.62 -55.57
C MET A 1 -25.95 29.53 -54.84
N LYS A 2 -25.67 30.50 -53.96
CA LYS A 2 -24.41 30.60 -53.20
C LYS A 2 -24.38 29.44 -52.21
N GLY A 3 -23.40 28.54 -52.33
CA GLY A 3 -23.26 27.38 -51.45
C GLY A 3 -23.14 27.86 -50.00
N LYS A 4 -23.98 27.33 -49.12
CA LYS A 4 -23.90 27.62 -47.69
C LYS A 4 -22.54 27.10 -47.20
N SER A 5 -21.65 28.00 -46.81
CA SER A 5 -20.36 27.65 -46.26
C SER A 5 -20.58 26.94 -44.93
N ILE A 6 -20.34 25.63 -44.89
CA ILE A 6 -20.31 24.87 -43.64
C ILE A 6 -18.98 25.21 -42.97
N SER A 7 -19.04 25.93 -41.85
CA SER A 7 -17.84 26.32 -41.08
C SER A 7 -17.35 25.20 -40.16
N GLU A 8 -18.21 24.25 -39.79
CA GLU A 8 -17.90 23.16 -38.88
C GLU A 8 -18.73 21.91 -39.20
N ILE A 9 -18.12 20.73 -39.03
CA ILE A 9 -18.79 19.45 -39.25
C ILE A 9 -19.73 19.19 -38.06
N PRO A 10 -21.03 18.92 -38.28
CA PRO A 10 -21.94 18.64 -37.19
C PRO A 10 -21.53 17.38 -36.41
N ASN A 11 -21.62 17.45 -35.08
CA ASN A 11 -21.29 16.37 -34.14
C ASN A 11 -21.77 14.94 -34.49
N PRO A 12 -22.99 14.71 -35.03
CA PRO A 12 -23.43 13.36 -35.39
C PRO A 12 -22.61 12.72 -36.54
N TYR A 13 -21.88 13.51 -37.33
CA TYR A 13 -21.03 13.03 -38.42
C TYR A 13 -19.56 12.87 -38.00
N ILE A 14 -19.19 13.31 -36.79
CA ILE A 14 -17.83 13.13 -36.26
C ILE A 14 -17.73 11.72 -35.68
N LEU A 15 -17.03 10.84 -36.38
CA LEU A 15 -16.74 9.49 -35.91
C LEU A 15 -15.96 9.54 -34.59
N ASN A 16 -16.24 8.59 -33.71
CA ASN A 16 -15.56 8.50 -32.42
C ASN A 16 -14.04 8.51 -32.58
N ARG A 17 -13.48 7.82 -33.59
CA ARG A 17 -12.04 7.78 -33.91
C ARG A 17 -11.39 9.17 -34.11
N TRP A 18 -12.16 10.21 -34.45
CA TRP A 18 -11.67 11.56 -34.72
C TRP A 18 -11.88 12.52 -33.55
N ARG A 19 -12.43 12.04 -32.43
CA ARG A 19 -12.61 12.83 -31.22
C ARG A 19 -11.37 12.73 -30.30
N LYS A 20 -11.08 13.80 -29.57
CA LYS A 20 -9.89 13.91 -28.69
C LYS A 20 -9.83 12.85 -27.57
N ASP A 21 -10.98 12.33 -27.15
CA ASP A 21 -11.14 11.28 -26.14
C ASP A 21 -10.66 9.89 -26.61
N VAL A 22 -10.44 9.67 -27.91
CA VAL A 22 -9.82 8.43 -28.43
C VAL A 22 -8.41 8.23 -27.91
N LEU A 23 -7.63 9.31 -27.80
CA LEU A 23 -6.27 9.23 -27.25
C LEU A 23 -6.30 8.75 -25.79
N LYS A 24 -7.36 9.09 -25.05
CA LYS A 24 -7.55 8.66 -23.67
C LYS A 24 -7.87 7.16 -23.59
N ILE A 25 -8.73 6.65 -24.48
CA ILE A 25 -9.04 5.22 -24.58
C ILE A 25 -7.80 4.41 -24.96
N ALA A 26 -7.01 4.88 -25.92
CA ALA A 26 -5.76 4.23 -26.32
C ALA A 26 -4.74 4.18 -25.18
N SER A 27 -4.57 5.27 -24.43
CA SER A 27 -3.71 5.31 -23.24
C SER A 27 -4.16 4.30 -22.20
N THR A 28 -5.46 4.27 -21.85
CA THR A 28 -5.98 3.35 -20.85
C THR A 28 -5.87 1.88 -21.28
N ILE A 29 -6.01 1.56 -22.57
CA ILE A 29 -5.81 0.21 -23.08
C ILE A 29 -4.33 -0.20 -22.98
N ASN A 30 -3.40 0.69 -23.30
CA ASN A 30 -1.96 0.42 -23.17
C ASN A 30 -1.56 0.20 -21.71
N ASP A 31 -2.06 1.02 -20.77
CA ASP A 31 -1.77 0.86 -19.34
C ASP A 31 -2.27 -0.50 -18.81
N VAL A 32 -3.46 -0.94 -19.24
CA VAL A 32 -4.03 -2.25 -18.88
C VAL A 32 -3.24 -3.40 -19.50
N LEU A 33 -2.80 -3.24 -20.75
CA LEU A 33 -2.01 -4.26 -21.45
C LEU A 33 -0.60 -4.41 -20.85
N ASP A 34 0.04 -3.30 -20.48
CA ASP A 34 1.34 -3.28 -19.81
C ASP A 34 1.26 -3.92 -18.41
N ASP A 35 0.18 -3.66 -17.66
CA ASP A 35 0.01 -4.29 -16.35
C ASP A 35 -0.26 -5.80 -16.46
N ALA A 36 -1.01 -6.23 -17.48
CA ALA A 36 -1.21 -7.65 -17.79
C ALA A 36 0.08 -8.35 -18.21
N SER A 37 0.89 -7.74 -19.09
CA SER A 37 2.16 -8.33 -19.52
C SER A 37 3.19 -8.41 -18.37
N LYS A 38 3.23 -7.40 -17.50
CA LYS A 38 4.06 -7.41 -16.28
C LYS A 38 3.61 -8.49 -15.30
N TYR A 39 2.30 -8.69 -15.17
CA TYR A 39 1.73 -9.75 -14.34
C TYR A 39 2.14 -11.14 -14.83
N ASP A 40 2.13 -11.36 -16.14
CA ASP A 40 2.57 -12.61 -16.76
C ASP A 40 4.07 -12.86 -16.54
N MET A 41 4.91 -11.82 -16.68
CA MET A 41 6.35 -11.95 -16.43
C MET A 41 6.67 -12.29 -14.97
N LYS A 42 5.93 -11.70 -14.02
CA LYS A 42 6.05 -12.05 -12.59
C LYS A 42 5.67 -13.50 -12.33
N LYS A 43 4.58 -13.99 -12.93
CA LYS A 43 4.17 -15.40 -12.82
C LYS A 43 5.24 -16.34 -13.35
N GLN A 44 5.81 -16.02 -14.51
CA GLN A 44 6.88 -16.81 -15.10
C GLN A 44 8.09 -16.92 -14.17
N LEU A 45 8.53 -15.80 -13.58
CA LEU A 45 9.62 -15.81 -12.60
C LEU A 45 9.31 -16.70 -11.38
N VAL A 46 8.07 -16.70 -10.88
CA VAL A 46 7.67 -17.58 -9.78
C VAL A 46 7.73 -19.05 -10.21
N CYS A 47 7.27 -19.38 -11.41
CA CYS A 47 7.35 -20.73 -11.97
C CYS A 47 8.80 -21.19 -12.15
N ASP A 48 9.69 -20.30 -12.62
CA ASP A 48 11.11 -20.61 -12.81
C ASP A 48 11.81 -20.87 -11.47
N VAL A 49 11.54 -20.05 -10.46
CA VAL A 49 12.04 -20.24 -9.09
C VAL A 49 11.58 -21.59 -8.53
N TRP A 50 10.29 -21.90 -8.66
CA TRP A 50 9.74 -23.17 -8.19
C TRP A 50 10.38 -24.37 -8.89
N SER A 51 10.52 -24.29 -10.22
CA SER A 51 11.15 -25.34 -11.04
C SER A 51 12.61 -25.56 -10.63
N LYS A 52 13.33 -24.49 -10.27
CA LYS A 52 14.72 -24.59 -9.82
C LYS A 52 14.85 -25.24 -8.44
N ILE A 53 13.98 -24.87 -7.49
CA ILE A 53 13.93 -25.50 -6.16
C ILE A 53 13.61 -26.99 -6.31
N PHE A 54 12.60 -27.31 -7.12
CA PHE A 54 12.21 -28.70 -7.39
C PHE A 54 13.36 -29.50 -8.03
N SER A 55 14.07 -28.90 -8.98
CA SER A 55 15.26 -29.51 -9.59
C SER A 55 16.36 -29.79 -8.57
N TRP A 56 16.64 -28.88 -7.64
CA TRP A 56 17.63 -29.09 -6.59
C TRP A 56 17.25 -30.22 -5.64
N VAL A 57 15.97 -30.31 -5.23
CA VAL A 57 15.46 -31.41 -4.41
C VAL A 57 15.54 -32.75 -5.15
N SER A 58 15.31 -32.74 -6.46
CA SER A 58 15.43 -33.95 -7.29
C SER A 58 16.88 -34.41 -7.45
N LEU A 59 17.82 -33.46 -7.50
CA LEU A 59 19.25 -33.73 -7.66
C LEU A 59 19.93 -34.14 -6.37
N SER A 60 19.40 -33.76 -5.21
CA SER A 60 20.01 -34.07 -3.91
C SER A 60 19.94 -35.55 -3.54
N ASP A 61 19.33 -36.41 -4.37
CA ASP A 61 19.23 -37.88 -4.20
C ASP A 61 18.89 -38.32 -2.75
N GLN A 62 18.04 -37.53 -2.08
CA GLN A 62 17.69 -37.68 -0.66
C GLN A 62 18.87 -37.67 0.33
N SER A 63 20.04 -37.17 -0.07
CA SER A 63 21.15 -36.93 0.83
C SER A 63 20.75 -35.88 1.87
N GLU A 64 20.78 -36.30 3.14
CA GLU A 64 20.39 -35.45 4.26
C GLU A 64 21.28 -34.20 4.34
N ASP A 65 22.56 -34.35 3.99
CA ASP A 65 23.54 -33.27 3.98
C ASP A 65 23.26 -32.21 2.90
N ASP A 66 22.95 -32.60 1.65
CA ASP A 66 22.69 -31.64 0.58
C ASP A 66 21.34 -30.95 0.77
N LEU A 67 20.33 -31.67 1.27
CA LEU A 67 19.04 -31.09 1.65
C LEU A 67 19.19 -30.09 2.79
N SER A 68 19.97 -30.43 3.83
CA SER A 68 20.27 -29.52 4.94
C SER A 68 21.02 -28.28 4.47
N LYS A 69 21.97 -28.45 3.55
CA LYS A 69 22.68 -27.34 2.91
C LYS A 69 21.74 -26.45 2.10
N LEU A 70 20.82 -27.04 1.35
CA LEU A 70 19.80 -26.30 0.60
C LEU A 70 18.92 -25.47 1.53
N ILE A 71 18.40 -26.06 2.61
CA ILE A 71 17.60 -25.34 3.62
C ILE A 71 18.38 -24.15 4.18
N ARG A 72 19.63 -24.37 4.59
CA ARG A 72 20.48 -23.30 5.14
C ARG A 72 20.69 -22.16 4.13
N THR A 73 20.86 -22.47 2.84
CA THR A 73 21.01 -21.43 1.81
C THR A 73 19.73 -20.63 1.61
N LEU A 74 18.56 -21.28 1.61
CA LEU A 74 17.26 -20.62 1.49
C LEU A 74 16.98 -19.72 2.70
N SER A 75 17.27 -20.19 3.92
CA SER A 75 17.14 -19.36 5.13
C SER A 75 18.05 -18.13 5.10
N SER A 76 19.31 -18.28 4.65
CA SER A 76 20.21 -17.13 4.49
C SER A 76 19.69 -16.11 3.45
N PHE A 77 19.07 -16.59 2.38
CA PHE A 77 18.46 -15.73 1.37
C PHE A 77 17.20 -15.00 1.90
N GLU A 78 16.38 -15.68 2.70
CA GLU A 78 15.23 -15.09 3.39
C GLU A 78 15.66 -13.93 4.31
N GLU A 79 16.69 -14.13 5.13
CA GLU A 79 17.27 -13.10 5.99
C GLU A 79 17.76 -11.87 5.18
N GLN A 80 18.42 -12.10 4.06
CA GLN A 80 18.86 -11.02 3.15
C GLN A 80 17.67 -10.23 2.56
N MET A 81 16.58 -10.90 2.19
CA MET A 81 15.37 -10.21 1.74
C MET A 81 14.75 -9.36 2.86
N MET A 82 14.69 -9.90 4.08
CA MET A 82 14.11 -9.19 5.23
C MET A 82 14.92 -7.95 5.60
N THR A 83 16.24 -7.99 5.49
CA THR A 83 17.10 -6.80 5.70
C THR A 83 16.96 -5.78 4.57
N LYS A 84 16.80 -6.22 3.31
CA LYS A 84 16.58 -5.33 2.16
C LYS A 84 15.21 -4.65 2.18
N ASN A 85 14.17 -5.35 2.62
CA ASN A 85 12.79 -4.85 2.65
C ASN A 85 12.47 -4.04 3.92
N ASN A 86 13.40 -3.97 4.87
CA ASN A 86 13.28 -3.13 6.06
C ASN A 86 13.98 -1.79 5.80
N PRO A 87 13.26 -0.67 5.61
CA PRO A 87 13.86 0.66 5.44
C PRO A 87 14.34 1.19 6.80
N LYS A 88 15.25 0.49 7.47
CA LYS A 88 15.81 0.84 8.78
C LYS A 88 17.33 0.88 8.78
N ASN A 89 17.91 1.37 7.69
CA ASN A 89 19.09 2.24 7.74
C ASN A 89 18.78 3.64 7.18
N ALA A 90 17.49 4.00 7.13
CA ALA A 90 17.05 5.38 7.18
C ALA A 90 16.52 5.60 8.60
N ALA A 91 16.89 6.74 9.19
CA ALA A 91 16.47 7.22 10.50
C ALA A 91 15.12 6.69 10.97
N SER A 92 15.08 6.30 12.25
CA SER A 92 13.91 5.71 12.90
C SER A 92 12.60 6.40 12.46
N SER A 93 11.54 5.64 12.17
CA SER A 93 10.27 6.22 11.72
C SER A 93 9.58 7.15 12.74
N LYS A 94 10.21 7.38 13.90
CA LYS A 94 9.85 8.42 14.86
C LYS A 94 10.43 9.77 14.43
N GLU A 95 11.72 9.82 14.09
CA GLU A 95 12.41 11.05 13.67
C GLU A 95 11.76 11.73 12.45
N VAL A 96 11.29 10.94 11.46
CA VAL A 96 10.62 11.51 10.27
C VAL A 96 9.28 12.15 10.62
N LYS A 97 8.49 11.51 11.50
CA LYS A 97 7.17 12.04 11.89
C LYS A 97 7.30 13.27 12.78
N ASP A 98 8.27 13.27 13.69
CA ASP A 98 8.52 14.41 14.57
C ASP A 98 9.05 15.60 13.77
N ALA A 99 9.91 15.36 12.77
CA ALA A 99 10.39 16.39 11.84
C ALA A 99 9.26 16.95 10.96
N ASP A 100 8.38 16.11 10.43
CA ASP A 100 7.24 16.55 9.61
C ASP A 100 6.25 17.40 10.42
N ILE A 101 5.98 17.01 11.67
CA ILE A 101 5.14 17.78 12.60
C ILE A 101 5.81 19.12 12.95
N GLN A 102 7.12 19.12 13.20
CA GLN A 102 7.89 20.33 13.48
C GLN A 102 7.90 21.30 12.27
N VAL A 103 7.99 20.79 11.05
CA VAL A 103 7.89 21.60 9.83
C VAL A 103 6.49 22.18 9.65
N LEU A 104 5.44 21.40 9.96
CA LEU A 104 4.05 21.85 9.79
C LEU A 104 3.59 22.83 10.87
N VAL A 105 3.99 22.61 12.12
CA VAL A 105 3.51 23.34 13.31
C VAL A 105 4.51 24.41 13.77
N GLY A 106 5.79 24.28 13.40
CA GLY A 106 6.85 25.25 13.70
C GLY A 106 7.35 25.24 15.15
N LEU A 107 6.97 24.25 15.96
CA LEU A 107 7.31 24.16 17.38
C LEU A 107 8.09 22.88 17.69
N ASN A 108 9.11 23.03 18.53
CA ASN A 108 9.83 21.90 19.13
C ASN A 108 9.06 21.43 20.37
N GLU A 109 9.27 20.19 20.83
CA GLU A 109 8.65 19.66 22.06
C GLU A 109 8.72 20.69 23.19
N VAL A 110 7.55 21.24 23.55
CA VAL A 110 7.37 22.06 24.74
C VAL A 110 6.74 21.14 25.78
N ASP A 111 7.35 21.09 26.97
CA ASP A 111 6.78 20.38 28.11
C ASP A 111 5.50 21.11 28.56
N LEU A 112 4.37 20.70 28.00
CA LEU A 112 3.06 21.28 28.26
C LEU A 112 2.36 20.46 29.33
N ASN A 113 2.28 21.01 30.54
CA ASN A 113 1.40 20.48 31.58
C ASN A 113 -0.07 20.75 31.21
N ILE A 114 -0.71 19.76 30.58
CA ILE A 114 -2.13 19.80 30.24
C ILE A 114 -2.94 19.45 31.50
N SER A 115 -3.46 20.47 32.16
CA SER A 115 -4.44 20.27 33.22
C SER A 115 -5.77 19.74 32.65
N PRO A 116 -6.48 18.85 33.37
CA PRO A 116 -7.79 18.38 32.93
C PRO A 116 -8.77 19.56 32.79
N PRO A 117 -9.70 19.50 31.83
CA PRO A 117 -10.69 20.56 31.63
C PRO A 117 -11.53 20.73 32.90
N ASN A 118 -11.89 21.97 33.21
CA ASN A 118 -12.77 22.28 34.34
C ASN A 118 -14.06 21.46 34.21
N GLN A 119 -14.38 20.66 35.23
CA GLN A 119 -15.63 19.92 35.27
C GLN A 119 -16.79 20.91 35.26
N CYS A 120 -17.55 20.94 34.15
CA CYS A 120 -18.75 21.74 34.07
C CYS A 120 -19.90 21.03 34.78
N LEU A 121 -20.56 21.72 35.71
CA LEU A 121 -21.78 21.24 36.35
C LEU A 121 -22.97 21.45 35.40
N ASN A 122 -23.15 20.55 34.45
CA ASN A 122 -24.37 20.51 33.65
C ASN A 122 -25.53 19.89 34.46
N LYS A 123 -26.77 20.30 34.17
CA LYS A 123 -27.98 19.73 34.77
C LYS A 123 -28.03 18.23 34.43
N GLY A 124 -27.62 17.39 35.37
CA GLY A 124 -27.52 15.93 35.19
C GLY A 124 -26.31 15.29 35.85
N SER A 125 -25.30 16.08 36.27
CA SER A 125 -24.08 15.55 36.90
C SER A 125 -24.27 14.96 38.31
N ALA A 126 -25.47 15.03 38.90
CA ALA A 126 -25.73 14.39 40.18
C ALA A 126 -25.72 12.87 39.98
N ARG A 127 -24.72 12.18 40.56
CA ARG A 127 -24.72 10.72 40.71
C ARG A 127 -26.06 10.28 41.28
N SER A 128 -26.89 9.67 40.44
CA SER A 128 -28.14 9.07 40.90
C SER A 128 -27.80 7.94 41.85
N SER A 129 -28.16 8.09 43.13
CA SER A 129 -28.00 7.08 44.18
C SER A 129 -28.85 5.80 43.96
N LYS A 130 -29.52 5.68 42.81
CA LYS A 130 -30.48 4.59 42.52
C LYS A 130 -29.83 3.27 42.09
N TRP A 131 -28.50 3.19 42.00
CA TRP A 131 -27.76 1.98 41.62
C TRP A 131 -26.73 1.57 42.68
N LEU A 132 -27.14 1.49 43.94
CA LEU A 132 -26.45 0.66 44.93
C LEU A 132 -27.13 -0.70 44.96
N LYS A 133 -26.40 -1.71 44.49
CA LYS A 133 -26.79 -3.11 44.38
C LYS A 133 -27.22 -3.65 45.75
N SER A 134 -28.25 -4.49 45.73
CA SER A 134 -28.66 -5.37 46.83
C SER A 134 -27.45 -6.07 47.45
N ALA A 135 -27.13 -5.73 48.70
CA ALA A 135 -26.29 -6.55 49.56
C ALA A 135 -27.15 -7.69 50.11
N LYS A 136 -26.60 -8.90 50.05
CA LYS A 136 -27.17 -10.16 50.48
C LYS A 136 -26.52 -10.52 51.81
N GLU A 137 -27.30 -10.57 52.88
CA GLU A 137 -27.24 -11.56 53.97
C GLU A 137 -28.52 -11.47 54.81
#